data_AF-A0A973JKP4-F1
#
_entry.id   AF-A0A973JKP4-F1
#
_cell.length_a   1.000
_cell.length_b   1.000
_cell.length_c   1.000
_cell.angle_alpha   90.00
_cell.angle_beta   90.00
_cell.angle_gamma   90.00
#
_symmetry.space_group_name_H-M   'P 1'
#
loop_
_entity.id
_entity.type
_entity.pdbx_description
1 polymer ?
#
loop_
_entity_poly.entity_id
_entity_poly.type
_entity_poly.pdbx_seq_one_letter_code
_entity_poly.pdbx_strand_id
1 'polypeptide(L)'
;MSVKPPFETVVTRHGPTVLRVCRAVVGPVDADDAWAETFLAALRAYPTLPDDANVEAWLVTIAHRKAIDVVRATGRRAVPVGDLPDG
;
A
#
# COMPACT_ATOMS: atom_id res chain seq x y z
N MET A 1 -25.80 -7.13 -15.11
CA MET A 1 -24.92 -6.39 -14.20
C MET A 1 -23.99 -7.40 -13.55
N SER A 2 -22.70 -7.40 -13.88
CA SER A 2 -21.76 -8.22 -13.13
C SER A 2 -21.58 -7.55 -11.78
N VAL A 3 -21.96 -8.20 -10.69
CA VAL A 3 -21.75 -7.64 -9.37
C VAL A 3 -20.30 -7.93 -8.99
N LYS A 4 -19.47 -6.89 -8.94
CA LYS A 4 -18.11 -7.03 -8.39
C LYS A 4 -18.21 -7.61 -6.98
N PRO A 5 -17.27 -8.49 -6.56
CA PRO A 5 -17.30 -9.01 -5.21
C PRO A 5 -17.22 -7.88 -4.18
N PRO A 6 -17.82 -8.03 -2.99
CA PRO A 6 -17.65 -7.08 -1.90
C PRO A 6 -16.16 -6.82 -1.64
N PHE A 7 -15.82 -5.58 -1.31
CA PHE A 7 -14.41 -5.21 -1.14
C PHE A 7 -13.70 -6.01 -0.03
N GLU A 8 -14.43 -6.41 1.02
CA GLU A 8 -13.91 -7.30 2.06
C GLU A 8 -13.41 -8.65 1.52
N THR A 9 -14.09 -9.19 0.50
CA THR A 9 -13.64 -10.41 -0.20
C THR A 9 -12.33 -10.17 -0.95
N VAL A 10 -12.18 -8.99 -1.56
CA VAL A 10 -10.94 -8.58 -2.24
C VAL A 10 -9.79 -8.47 -1.23
N VAL A 11 -10.02 -7.84 -0.07
CA VAL A 11 -9.04 -7.72 1.01
C VAL A 11 -8.62 -9.11 1.51
N THR A 12 -9.59 -9.97 1.83
CA THR A 12 -9.33 -11.32 2.33
C THR A 12 -8.53 -12.14 1.32
N ARG A 13 -8.89 -12.06 0.04
CA ARG A 13 -8.25 -12.84 -1.03
C ARG A 13 -6.83 -12.38 -1.36
N HIS A 14 -6.62 -11.07 -1.44
CA HIS A 14 -5.37 -10.51 -1.97
C HIS A 14 -4.47 -9.89 -0.90
N GLY A 15 -4.95 -9.73 0.33
CA GLY A 15 -4.21 -9.17 1.46
C GLY A 15 -2.82 -9.77 1.66
N PRO A 16 -2.66 -11.11 1.70
CA PRO A 16 -1.35 -11.74 1.83
C PRO A 16 -0.39 -11.43 0.67
N THR A 17 -0.91 -11.38 -0.57
CA THR A 17 -0.08 -11.06 -1.75
C THR A 17 0.38 -9.60 -1.71
N VAL A 18 -0.52 -8.67 -1.43
CA VAL A 18 -0.19 -7.25 -1.30
C VAL A 18 0.83 -7.03 -0.18
N LEU A 19 0.69 -7.73 0.95
CA LEU A 19 1.63 -7.62 2.06
C LEU A 19 3.04 -8.10 1.68
N ARG A 20 3.15 -9.19 0.91
CA ARG A 20 4.45 -9.64 0.38
C ARG A 20 5.08 -8.59 -0.54
N VAL A 21 4.27 -7.94 -1.39
CA VAL A 21 4.75 -6.86 -2.27
C VAL A 21 5.23 -5.67 -1.44
N CYS A 22 4.45 -5.20 -0.46
CA CYS A 22 4.85 -4.11 0.43
C CYS A 22 6.18 -4.43 1.12
N ARG A 23 6.30 -5.62 1.75
CA ARG A 23 7.54 -6.07 2.40
C ARG A 23 8.74 -6.10 1.47
N ALA A 24 8.55 -6.51 0.22
CA ALA A 24 9.63 -6.54 -0.77
C ALA A 24 10.12 -5.15 -1.17
N VAL A 25 9.27 -4.12 -1.08
CA VAL A 25 9.60 -2.76 -1.50
C VAL A 25 10.09 -1.88 -0.33
N VAL A 26 9.43 -1.93 0.82
CA VAL A 26 9.73 -1.03 1.96
C VAL A 26 10.36 -1.74 3.17
N GLY A 27 10.53 -3.05 3.10
CA GLY A 27 11.00 -3.84 4.25
C GLY A 27 9.90 -4.11 5.28
N PRO A 28 10.20 -4.87 6.35
CA PRO A 28 9.20 -5.36 7.30
C PRO A 28 8.62 -4.26 8.21
N VAL A 29 9.35 -3.17 8.45
CA VAL A 29 8.94 -2.11 9.38
C VAL A 29 7.78 -1.30 8.80
N ASP A 30 7.91 -0.87 7.55
CA ASP A 30 6.95 0.03 6.91
C ASP A 30 5.85 -0.73 6.12
N ALA A 31 5.91 -2.06 6.09
CA ALA A 31 5.05 -2.87 5.22
C ALA A 31 3.58 -2.81 5.59
N ASP A 32 3.25 -2.80 6.88
CA ASP A 32 1.86 -2.81 7.34
C ASP A 32 1.17 -1.47 7.04
N ASP A 33 1.91 -0.36 7.16
CA ASP A 33 1.44 0.97 6.76
C ASP A 33 1.22 1.07 5.24
N ALA A 34 2.19 0.61 4.45
CA ALA A 34 2.06 0.55 3.00
C ALA A 34 0.88 -0.34 2.56
N TRP A 35 0.64 -1.45 3.27
CA TRP A 35 -0.50 -2.33 3.04
C TRP A 35 -1.83 -1.63 3.33
N ALA A 36 -1.94 -0.95 4.47
CA ALA A 36 -3.13 -0.22 4.86
C ALA A 36 -3.44 0.92 3.88
N GLU A 37 -2.44 1.70 3.48
CA GLU A 37 -2.58 2.75 2.47
C GLU A 37 -3.03 2.21 1.12
N THR A 38 -2.53 1.03 0.73
CA THR A 38 -2.91 0.36 -0.51
C THR A 38 -4.38 0.03 -0.51
N PHE A 39 -4.88 -0.65 0.53
CA PHE A 39 -6.28 -1.03 0.59
C PHE A 39 -7.21 0.15 0.82
N LEU A 40 -6.78 1.20 1.50
CA LEU A 40 -7.54 2.45 1.61
C LEU A 40 -7.67 3.15 0.26
N ALA A 41 -6.59 3.22 -0.54
CA ALA A 41 -6.63 3.77 -1.88
C ALA A 41 -7.48 2.90 -2.83
N ALA A 42 -7.33 1.58 -2.74
CA ALA A 42 -8.11 0.63 -3.51
C ALA A 42 -9.60 0.72 -3.19
N LEU A 43 -10.00 0.84 -1.91
CA LEU A 43 -11.40 0.97 -1.50
C LEU A 43 -12.08 2.15 -2.20
N ARG A 44 -11.38 3.28 -2.32
CA ARG A 44 -11.88 4.50 -2.97
C ARG A 44 -12.03 4.35 -4.48
N ALA A 45 -11.12 3.60 -5.13
CA ALA A 45 -11.08 3.43 -6.58
C ALA A 45 -11.84 2.18 -7.09
N TYR A 46 -12.14 1.23 -6.21
CA TYR A 46 -12.80 -0.03 -6.58
C TYR A 46 -14.15 0.12 -7.28
N PRO A 47 -15.03 1.08 -6.92
CA PRO A 47 -16.29 1.29 -7.62
C PRO A 47 -16.12 1.59 -9.12
N THR A 48 -15.01 2.23 -9.51
CA THR A 48 -14.75 2.64 -10.91
C THR A 48 -13.88 1.65 -11.69
N LEU A 49 -13.35 0.61 -11.04
CA LEU A 49 -12.57 -0.45 -11.70
C LEU A 49 -13.43 -1.18 -12.76
N PRO A 50 -12.95 -1.55 -13.95
CA PRO A 50 -13.73 -2.39 -14.87
C PRO A 50 -14.04 -3.77 -14.26
N ASP A 51 -15.21 -4.34 -14.57
CA ASP A 51 -15.65 -5.65 -14.04
C ASP A 51 -14.76 -6.81 -14.52
N ASP A 52 -14.09 -6.64 -15.65
CA ASP A 52 -13.17 -7.60 -16.29
C ASP A 52 -11.70 -7.35 -15.90
N ALA A 53 -11.42 -6.35 -15.08
CA ALA A 53 -10.06 -6.04 -14.67
C ALA A 53 -9.45 -7.14 -13.80
N ASN A 54 -8.16 -7.41 -14.00
CA ASN A 54 -7.39 -8.25 -13.08
C ASN A 54 -7.14 -7.49 -11.76
N VAL A 55 -7.96 -7.79 -10.76
CA VAL A 55 -7.92 -7.17 -9.43
C VAL A 55 -6.55 -7.34 -8.76
N GLU A 56 -5.91 -8.50 -8.91
CA GLU A 56 -4.60 -8.74 -8.30
C GLU A 56 -3.52 -7.84 -8.91
N ALA A 57 -3.40 -7.81 -10.24
CA ALA A 57 -2.43 -6.96 -10.93
C ALA A 57 -2.68 -5.46 -10.63
N TRP A 58 -3.95 -5.06 -10.55
CA TRP A 58 -4.34 -3.71 -10.18
C TRP A 58 -3.92 -3.37 -8.74
N LEU A 59 -4.17 -4.24 -7.76
CA LEU A 59 -3.74 -4.05 -6.38
C LEU A 59 -2.22 -3.99 -6.25
N VAL A 60 -1.48 -4.86 -6.94
CA VAL A 60 0.00 -4.84 -6.96
C VAL A 60 0.51 -3.51 -7.51
N THR A 61 -0.15 -2.95 -8.53
CA THR A 61 0.20 -1.63 -9.08
C THR A 61 0.00 -0.51 -8.05
N ILE A 62 -1.10 -0.53 -7.30
CA ILE A 62 -1.34 0.44 -6.22
C ILE A 62 -0.29 0.27 -5.11
N ALA A 63 -0.04 -0.97 -4.69
CA ALA A 63 0.91 -1.30 -3.63
C ALA A 63 2.31 -0.78 -3.92
N HIS A 64 2.78 -0.98 -5.16
CA HIS A 64 4.09 -0.51 -5.58
C HIS A 64 4.19 1.03 -5.55
N ARG A 65 3.15 1.74 -6.00
CA ARG A 65 3.11 3.23 -5.95
C ARG A 65 3.13 3.73 -4.50
N LYS A 66 2.31 3.15 -3.63
CA LYS A 66 2.23 3.53 -2.22
C LYS A 66 3.51 3.24 -1.45
N ALA A 67 4.11 2.09 -1.69
CA ALA A 67 5.40 1.73 -1.13
C ALA A 67 6.51 2.74 -1.49
N ILE A 68 6.57 3.19 -2.75
CA ILE A 68 7.53 4.21 -3.19
C ILE A 68 7.29 5.55 -2.46
N ASP A 69 6.04 5.96 -2.27
CA ASP A 69 5.71 7.19 -1.56
C ASP A 69 6.17 7.16 -0.09
N VAL A 70 6.01 6.01 0.57
CA VAL A 70 6.50 5.77 1.95
C VAL A 70 8.03 5.89 2.01
N VAL A 71 8.76 5.20 1.12
CA VAL A 71 10.24 5.29 1.06
C VAL A 71 10.70 6.74 0.85
N ARG A 72 10.02 7.49 -0.03
CA ARG A 72 10.32 8.91 -0.26
C ARG A 72 10.03 9.77 0.96
N ALA A 73 8.98 9.49 1.71
CA ALA A 73 8.64 10.21 2.92
C ALA A 73 9.66 9.95 4.05
N THR A 74 10.05 8.70 4.27
CA THR A 74 11.06 8.30 5.26
C THR A 74 12.43 8.92 4.95
N GLY A 75 12.86 8.89 3.68
CA GLY A 75 14.11 9.53 3.26
C GLY A 75 14.14 11.05 3.50
N ARG A 76 13.00 11.74 3.41
CA ARG A 76 12.89 13.17 3.76
C ARG A 76 12.85 13.43 5.27
N ARG A 77 12.40 12.45 6.07
CA ARG A 77 12.26 12.56 7.52
C ARG A 77 13.55 12.22 8.26
N ALA A 78 14.45 11.45 7.63
CA ALA A 78 15.77 11.10 8.15
C ALA A 78 16.79 12.25 8.08
N VAL A 79 16.43 13.43 8.58
CA VAL A 79 17.41 14.45 9.01
C VAL A 79 17.51 14.33 10.53
N PRO A 80 18.56 13.68 11.06
CA PRO A 80 18.86 13.79 12.48
C PRO A 80 19.11 15.27 12.78
N VAL A 81 18.24 15.88 13.59
CA VAL A 81 18.58 17.13 14.26
C VAL A 81 19.70 16.76 15.23
N GLY A 82 20.92 17.17 14.90
CA GLY A 82 22.11 16.91 15.71
C GLY A 82 21.93 17.39 17.14
N ASP A 83 22.57 16.67 18.07
CA ASP A 83 22.48 16.82 19.51
C ASP A 83 22.36 18.28 19.99
N LEU A 84 21.41 18.50 20.90
CA LEU A 84 21.37 19.70 21.72
C LEU A 84 22.69 19.77 22.50
N PRO A 85 23.47 20.87 22.39
CA PRO A 85 24.69 20.99 23.17
C PRO A 85 24.32 21.04 24.67
N ASP A 86 24.91 20.13 25.44
CA ASP A 86 24.84 20.15 26.89
C ASP A 86 25.44 21.48 27.39
N GLY A 87 24.63 22.27 28.08
CA GLY A 87 25.02 23.50 28.78
C GLY A 87 24.68 23.41 30.25
#